data_AF-A0A7J4BVV4-F1
#
_entry.id   AF-A0A7J4BVV4-F1
#
_cell.length_a   1.000
_cell.length_b   1.000
_cell.length_c   1.000
_cell.angle_alpha   90.00
_cell.angle_beta   90.00
_cell.angle_gamma   90.00
#
_symmetry.space_group_name_H-M   'P 1'
#
loop_
_entity.id
_entity.type
_entity.pdbx_description
1 polymer ?
#
loop_
_entity_poly.entity_id
_entity_poly.type
_entity_poly.pdbx_seq_one_letter_code
_entity_poly.pdbx_strand_id
1 'polypeptide(L)'
;MRQSEHQLRQRITNLANDDHAFEARAWKEDLGRAETAFKDSESKVTVALKNLEKATAKQNKAESAAELAKNDYQNALQAKTDAAIALQEGSPQHLSRRLRDSQEQRNEAERAKLTAKGTLSGGENQSILLTNQIKELQRRIDEQQSLVDKATKKISDAESEIETYQKELDTVTEAHSQITEEYRELDDKRLDLREDRVKLTTRLEQKVRDRDAINKRITDLNLQIHQKKEALRELDAEMSELEIKPASDDEILPTVQEAEASVRNLDRRVSNLGDVNMRAIEQYDEAEERSANLSTDSKRLREHRQSLISLEDQLETERKDRLTTVMDIVNVNFSRVYQHLQPGGSGELRFENPKKPFEGGLQMWASPPGKKSGLGLLSGGEKSMAALALIFAIQDYEPSPFYYFDEVDQNLDTFNAENIASLCRLRSEQAQFIMVTLRKVSLQLADHHIGITHAGDGCSRRITDFDRDQAIEVGDAAHEELEAIKKTKAAKEALDELPAVEEMPKAPEEMATPASLGGLDIEDLLAANQESELKAEAELAKEAEDDDTLLSLGDRAKDYREDMEEKLEVALPIEQEQRDILDARDAEEEVDDLDIDGLTTDEGE
;
A
#
# COMPACT_ATOMS: atom_id res chain seq x y z
N MET A 1 130.10 145.69 27.65
CA MET A 1 128.84 145.27 28.28
C MET A 1 128.31 144.05 27.52
N ARG A 2 128.77 142.80 27.70
CA ARG A 2 129.30 142.02 28.83
C ARG A 2 128.30 141.45 29.86
N GLN A 3 126.99 141.52 29.59
CA GLN A 3 125.97 140.62 30.18
C GLN A 3 124.91 140.11 29.17
N SER A 4 124.88 140.63 27.93
CA SER A 4 123.95 140.23 26.86
C SER A 4 124.49 139.16 25.89
N GLU A 5 125.78 138.81 25.95
CA GLU A 5 126.37 137.75 25.09
C GLU A 5 126.36 136.35 25.74
N HIS A 6 126.17 136.25 27.06
CA HIS A 6 126.12 134.95 27.76
C HIS A 6 124.73 134.29 27.69
N GLN A 7 123.66 135.07 27.52
CA GLN A 7 122.28 134.57 27.40
C GLN A 7 121.94 134.06 25.99
N LEU A 8 122.66 134.49 24.95
CA LEU A 8 122.44 134.04 23.56
C LEU A 8 123.10 132.69 23.25
N ARG A 9 124.11 132.26 24.03
CA ARG A 9 124.71 130.92 23.91
C ARG A 9 123.97 129.84 24.70
N GLN A 10 123.24 130.18 25.76
CA GLN A 10 122.41 129.22 26.52
C GLN A 10 121.06 128.90 25.85
N ARG A 11 120.65 129.65 24.83
CA ARG A 11 119.37 129.43 24.12
C ARG A 11 119.47 128.50 22.91
N ILE A 12 120.68 128.17 22.46
CA ILE A 12 120.93 127.23 21.35
C ILE A 12 121.12 125.79 21.85
N THR A 13 121.35 125.58 23.15
CA THR A 13 121.50 124.25 23.79
C THR A 13 120.18 123.59 24.22
N ASN A 14 119.01 124.20 23.99
CA ASN A 14 117.71 123.71 24.50
C ASN A 14 116.67 123.34 23.42
N LEU A 15 117.08 123.09 22.17
CA LEU A 15 116.15 122.73 21.07
C LEU A 15 116.67 121.62 20.13
N ALA A 16 117.47 120.69 20.67
CA ALA A 16 117.92 119.49 19.94
C ALA A 16 117.94 118.26 20.87
N ASN A 17 116.75 117.73 21.20
CA ASN A 17 116.51 116.35 21.63
C ASN A 17 115.64 115.72 20.52
N ASP A 18 115.98 114.62 19.84
CA ASP A 18 116.41 113.27 20.27
C ASP A 18 115.37 112.51 21.11
N ASP A 19 114.19 112.24 20.54
CA ASP A 19 113.26 111.20 21.08
C ASP A 19 112.52 110.34 20.02
N HIS A 20 112.50 110.69 18.73
CA HIS A 20 111.81 109.86 17.70
C HIS A 20 112.71 108.86 16.95
N ALA A 21 114.03 108.91 17.12
CA ALA A 21 114.98 108.02 16.45
C ALA A 21 115.24 106.70 17.21
N PHE A 22 114.91 106.64 18.51
CA PHE A 22 115.15 105.46 19.36
C PHE A 22 113.95 104.49 19.34
N GLU A 23 112.71 104.99 19.39
CA GLU A 23 111.49 104.17 19.25
C GLU A 23 111.39 103.52 17.85
N ALA A 24 111.78 104.26 16.80
CA ALA A 24 111.82 103.73 15.43
C ALA A 24 112.88 102.64 15.23
N ARG A 25 113.95 102.60 16.04
CA ARG A 25 114.95 101.51 16.01
C ARG A 25 114.50 100.31 16.82
N ALA A 26 113.87 100.51 17.98
CA ALA A 26 113.30 99.42 18.78
C ALA A 26 112.20 98.68 18.01
N TRP A 27 111.28 99.39 17.36
CA TRP A 27 110.24 98.76 16.53
C TRP A 27 110.81 98.06 15.29
N LYS A 28 111.92 98.55 14.72
CA LYS A 28 112.59 97.86 13.60
C LYS A 28 113.27 96.56 14.04
N GLU A 29 113.82 96.55 15.25
CA GLU A 29 114.47 95.37 15.81
C GLU A 29 113.43 94.33 16.28
N ASP A 30 112.32 94.76 16.88
CA ASP A 30 111.19 93.88 17.22
C ASP A 30 110.47 93.34 15.97
N LEU A 31 110.31 94.15 14.91
CA LEU A 31 109.81 93.68 13.61
C LEU A 31 110.77 92.63 13.01
N GLY A 32 112.09 92.83 13.10
CA GLY A 32 113.08 91.86 12.65
C GLY A 32 113.06 90.55 13.45
N ARG A 33 112.84 90.61 14.77
CA ARG A 33 112.66 89.42 15.62
C ARG A 33 111.35 88.70 15.32
N ALA A 34 110.26 89.44 15.07
CA ALA A 34 108.97 88.86 14.68
C ALA A 34 109.03 88.22 13.29
N GLU A 35 109.69 88.85 12.31
CA GLU A 35 109.88 88.29 10.96
C GLU A 35 110.74 87.03 10.96
N THR A 36 111.79 86.99 11.79
CA THR A 36 112.63 85.78 11.92
C THR A 36 111.88 84.66 12.63
N ALA A 37 111.11 84.94 13.69
CA ALA A 37 110.25 83.96 14.34
C ALA A 37 109.10 83.47 13.43
N PHE A 38 108.56 84.34 12.58
CA PHE A 38 107.55 83.99 11.58
C PHE A 38 108.15 83.10 10.49
N LYS A 39 109.33 83.43 9.93
CA LYS A 39 110.02 82.56 8.96
C LYS A 39 110.42 81.22 9.55
N ASP A 40 110.84 81.18 10.81
CA ASP A 40 111.21 79.92 11.47
C ASP A 40 109.96 79.05 11.74
N SER A 41 108.83 79.65 12.13
CA SER A 41 107.56 78.93 12.28
C SER A 41 106.95 78.51 10.93
N GLU A 42 107.05 79.34 9.88
CA GLU A 42 106.67 79.00 8.50
C GLU A 42 107.50 77.83 7.96
N SER A 43 108.81 77.80 8.23
CA SER A 43 109.67 76.68 7.86
C SER A 43 109.28 75.38 8.59
N LYS A 44 108.88 75.46 9.87
CA LYS A 44 108.40 74.30 10.65
C LYS A 44 107.04 73.82 10.16
N VAL A 45 106.12 74.73 9.82
CA VAL A 45 104.81 74.40 9.27
C VAL A 45 104.95 73.77 7.88
N THR A 46 105.82 74.28 7.01
CA THR A 46 106.06 73.66 5.69
C THR A 46 106.68 72.27 5.80
N VAL A 47 107.60 72.04 6.75
CA VAL A 47 108.13 70.69 7.03
C VAL A 47 107.05 69.77 7.60
N ALA A 48 106.21 70.25 8.52
CA ALA A 48 105.10 69.48 9.07
C ALA A 48 104.06 69.12 8.01
N LEU A 49 103.70 70.06 7.12
CA LEU A 49 102.80 69.82 5.98
C LEU A 49 103.38 68.79 5.01
N LYS A 50 104.67 68.87 4.68
CA LYS A 50 105.34 67.88 3.82
C LYS A 50 105.40 66.49 4.46
N ASN A 51 105.51 66.41 5.77
CA ASN A 51 105.44 65.15 6.51
C ASN A 51 104.01 64.60 6.58
N LEU A 52 103.01 65.48 6.73
CA LEU A 52 101.59 65.12 6.66
C LEU A 52 101.25 64.56 5.28
N GLU A 53 101.66 65.22 4.19
CA GLU A 53 101.48 64.72 2.81
C GLU A 53 102.12 63.35 2.59
N LYS A 54 103.31 63.11 3.14
CA LYS A 54 103.94 61.79 3.07
C LYS A 54 103.19 60.75 3.89
N ALA A 55 102.65 61.12 5.04
CA ALA A 55 101.89 60.23 5.89
C ALA A 55 100.53 59.88 5.26
N THR A 56 99.81 60.86 4.71
CA THR A 56 98.54 60.64 3.99
C THR A 56 98.76 59.83 2.72
N ALA A 57 99.84 60.07 1.97
CA ALA A 57 100.18 59.23 0.81
C ALA A 57 100.49 57.77 1.20
N LYS A 58 101.11 57.53 2.36
CA LYS A 58 101.33 56.17 2.88
C LYS A 58 100.03 55.54 3.38
N GLN A 59 99.17 56.30 4.06
CA GLN A 59 97.86 55.85 4.51
C GLN A 59 96.98 55.45 3.32
N ASN A 60 96.85 56.31 2.30
CA ASN A 60 96.05 56.00 1.10
C ASN A 60 96.58 54.76 0.37
N LYS A 61 97.90 54.56 0.31
CA LYS A 61 98.48 53.33 -0.23
C LYS A 61 98.10 52.10 0.60
N ALA A 62 98.20 52.20 1.93
CA ALA A 62 97.84 51.12 2.83
C ALA A 62 96.33 50.81 2.79
N GLU A 63 95.48 51.82 2.70
CA GLU A 63 94.02 51.68 2.53
C GLU A 63 93.70 51.00 1.20
N SER A 64 94.29 51.44 0.08
CA SER A 64 94.07 50.76 -1.22
C SER A 64 94.56 49.30 -1.21
N ALA A 65 95.66 49.01 -0.52
CA ALA A 65 96.17 47.64 -0.39
C ALA A 65 95.26 46.78 0.51
N ALA A 66 94.68 47.36 1.56
CA ALA A 66 93.73 46.69 2.42
C ALA A 66 92.40 46.42 1.70
N GLU A 67 91.92 47.35 0.88
CA GLU A 67 90.72 47.16 0.04
C GLU A 67 90.93 46.06 -1.00
N LEU A 68 92.09 46.05 -1.69
CA LEU A 68 92.45 44.98 -2.62
C LEU A 68 92.51 43.61 -1.91
N ALA A 69 93.19 43.53 -0.76
CA ALA A 69 93.27 42.29 0.01
C ALA A 69 91.90 41.80 0.51
N LYS A 70 90.99 42.73 0.84
CA LYS A 70 89.61 42.41 1.24
C LYS A 70 88.81 41.83 0.06
N ASN A 71 88.93 42.43 -1.12
CA ASN A 71 88.29 41.93 -2.34
C ASN A 71 88.85 40.56 -2.73
N ASP A 72 90.17 40.37 -2.67
CA ASP A 72 90.81 39.08 -2.95
C ASP A 72 90.33 38.00 -1.99
N TYR A 73 90.18 38.32 -0.70
CA TYR A 73 89.62 37.40 0.29
C TYR A 73 88.17 37.02 -0.01
N GLN A 74 87.32 38.00 -0.39
CA GLN A 74 85.93 37.74 -0.76
C GLN A 74 85.83 36.86 -2.00
N ASN A 75 86.62 37.15 -3.02
CA ASN A 75 86.69 36.34 -4.24
C ASN A 75 87.16 34.91 -3.93
N ALA A 76 88.16 34.74 -3.06
CA ALA A 76 88.62 33.43 -2.63
C ALA A 76 87.55 32.66 -1.83
N LEU A 77 86.78 33.35 -0.99
CA LEU A 77 85.68 32.73 -0.23
C LEU A 77 84.58 32.23 -1.19
N GLN A 78 84.23 33.02 -2.19
CA GLN A 78 83.22 32.67 -3.17
C GLN A 78 83.70 31.52 -4.08
N ALA A 79 84.94 31.56 -4.53
CA ALA A 79 85.54 30.44 -5.26
C ALA A 79 85.57 29.15 -4.43
N LYS A 80 85.79 29.24 -3.11
CA LYS A 80 85.74 28.09 -2.21
C LYS A 80 84.31 27.55 -2.06
N THR A 81 83.30 28.40 -1.94
CA THR A 81 81.90 27.95 -1.86
C THR A 81 81.46 27.30 -3.16
N ASP A 82 81.82 27.88 -4.29
CA ASP A 82 81.47 27.36 -5.61
C ASP A 82 82.16 26.02 -5.87
N ALA A 83 83.43 25.88 -5.48
CA ALA A 83 84.14 24.61 -5.54
C ALA A 83 83.55 23.55 -4.60
N ALA A 84 83.08 23.94 -3.41
CA ALA A 84 82.44 23.02 -2.47
C ALA A 84 81.08 22.52 -3.00
N ILE A 85 80.28 23.41 -3.59
CA ILE A 85 79.02 23.05 -4.26
C ILE A 85 79.29 22.12 -5.44
N ALA A 86 80.25 22.47 -6.31
CA ALA A 86 80.62 21.62 -7.44
C ALA A 86 81.14 20.23 -7.01
N LEU A 87 81.89 20.14 -5.91
CA LEU A 87 82.36 18.87 -5.35
C LEU A 87 81.19 18.05 -4.78
N GLN A 88 80.23 18.69 -4.11
CA GLN A 88 79.04 18.04 -3.60
C GLN A 88 78.14 17.55 -4.74
N GLU A 89 77.98 18.35 -5.79
CA GLU A 89 77.25 18.01 -7.01
C GLU A 89 77.91 16.86 -7.79
N GLY A 90 79.24 16.85 -7.87
CA GLY A 90 80.02 15.79 -8.50
C GLY A 90 80.22 14.54 -7.63
N SER A 91 79.78 14.58 -6.36
CA SER A 91 79.93 13.43 -5.47
C SER A 91 79.07 12.25 -5.96
N PRO A 92 79.61 11.01 -5.98
CA PRO A 92 78.85 9.84 -6.42
C PRO A 92 77.53 9.63 -5.64
N GLN A 93 77.51 10.05 -4.37
CA GLN A 93 76.33 9.94 -3.51
C GLN A 93 75.22 10.92 -3.90
N HIS A 94 75.54 12.17 -4.24
CA HIS A 94 74.54 13.14 -4.66
C HIS A 94 73.98 12.82 -6.05
N LEU A 95 74.83 12.39 -6.98
CA LEU A 95 74.41 11.89 -8.30
C LEU A 95 73.52 10.65 -8.18
N SER A 96 73.86 9.70 -7.30
CA SER A 96 73.03 8.52 -7.04
C SER A 96 71.67 8.90 -6.43
N ARG A 97 71.62 9.91 -5.56
CA ARG A 97 70.36 10.41 -4.99
C ARG A 97 69.49 11.06 -6.07
N ARG A 98 70.03 11.95 -6.89
CA ARG A 98 69.30 12.56 -8.02
C ARG A 98 68.80 11.52 -9.02
N LEU A 99 69.60 10.49 -9.31
CA LEU A 99 69.18 9.40 -10.18
C LEU A 99 68.02 8.62 -9.57
N ARG A 100 68.08 8.34 -8.26
CA ARG A 100 67.00 7.66 -7.53
C ARG A 100 65.74 8.50 -7.49
N ASP A 101 65.83 9.79 -7.16
CA ASP A 101 64.69 10.70 -7.13
C ASP A 101 64.04 10.80 -8.53
N SER A 102 64.85 10.85 -9.60
CA SER A 102 64.36 10.84 -10.97
C SER A 102 63.73 9.49 -11.38
N GLN A 103 64.28 8.37 -10.91
CA GLN A 103 63.70 7.04 -11.11
C GLN A 103 62.38 6.88 -10.35
N GLU A 104 62.29 7.39 -9.12
CA GLU A 104 61.05 7.40 -8.34
C GLU A 104 59.97 8.24 -9.04
N GLN A 105 60.29 9.46 -9.49
CA GLN A 105 59.38 10.29 -10.30
C GLN A 105 58.94 9.60 -11.60
N ARG A 106 59.86 8.92 -12.29
CA ARG A 106 59.53 8.16 -13.50
C ARG A 106 58.57 7.01 -13.18
N ASN A 107 58.83 6.27 -12.10
CA ASN A 107 57.98 5.15 -11.70
C ASN A 107 56.59 5.63 -11.27
N GLU A 108 56.49 6.76 -10.57
CA GLU A 108 55.22 7.41 -10.24
C GLU A 108 54.45 7.83 -11.50
N ALA A 109 55.13 8.45 -12.46
CA ALA A 109 54.53 8.82 -13.74
C ALA A 109 54.07 7.58 -14.56
N GLU A 110 54.85 6.49 -14.56
CA GLU A 110 54.46 5.23 -15.20
C GLU A 110 53.24 4.59 -14.52
N ARG A 111 53.18 4.62 -13.18
CA ARG A 111 52.00 4.16 -12.42
C ARG A 111 50.77 5.00 -12.74
N ALA A 112 50.88 6.33 -12.73
CA ALA A 112 49.77 7.23 -13.08
C ALA A 112 49.29 7.02 -14.52
N LYS A 113 50.20 6.75 -15.47
CA LYS A 113 49.85 6.39 -16.84
C LYS A 113 49.09 5.07 -16.91
N LEU A 114 49.52 4.05 -16.17
CA LEU A 114 48.87 2.74 -16.15
C LEU A 114 47.47 2.82 -15.53
N THR A 115 47.29 3.56 -14.43
CA THR A 115 45.98 3.76 -13.82
C THR A 115 45.04 4.51 -14.76
N ALA A 116 45.50 5.59 -15.40
CA ALA A 116 44.72 6.33 -16.39
C ALA A 116 44.34 5.47 -17.61
N LYS A 117 45.24 4.57 -18.06
CA LYS A 117 44.93 3.63 -19.14
C LYS A 117 43.88 2.59 -18.71
N GLY A 118 43.96 2.11 -17.47
CA GLY A 118 42.97 1.21 -16.89
C GLY A 118 41.58 1.85 -16.80
N THR A 119 41.49 3.09 -16.31
CA THR A 119 40.22 3.82 -16.25
C THR A 119 39.65 4.12 -17.62
N LEU A 120 40.49 4.49 -18.60
CA LEU A 120 40.06 4.71 -19.98
C LEU A 120 39.47 3.42 -20.60
N SER A 121 40.17 2.30 -20.48
CA SER A 121 39.69 1.01 -21.00
C SER A 121 38.41 0.54 -20.30
N GLY A 122 38.30 0.76 -18.98
CA GLY A 122 37.06 0.52 -18.25
C GLY A 122 35.89 1.38 -18.76
N GLY A 123 36.14 2.68 -19.00
CA GLY A 123 35.16 3.61 -19.55
C GLY A 123 34.75 3.27 -20.98
N GLU A 124 35.69 2.84 -21.84
CA GLU A 124 35.42 2.39 -23.20
C GLU A 124 34.51 1.15 -23.20
N ASN A 125 34.81 0.16 -22.36
CA ASN A 125 33.97 -1.04 -22.22
C ASN A 125 32.56 -0.69 -21.73
N GLN A 126 32.46 0.23 -20.75
CA GLN A 126 31.16 0.69 -20.26
C GLN A 126 30.37 1.44 -21.34
N SER A 127 31.04 2.28 -22.14
CA SER A 127 30.42 2.99 -23.26
C SER A 127 29.89 2.02 -24.32
N ILE A 128 30.63 0.96 -24.64
CA ILE A 128 30.19 -0.09 -25.57
C ILE A 128 28.95 -0.82 -25.02
N LEU A 129 28.96 -1.17 -23.72
CA LEU A 129 27.84 -1.84 -23.08
C LEU A 129 26.57 -0.97 -23.13
N LEU A 130 26.68 0.31 -22.73
CA LEU A 130 25.58 1.27 -22.78
C LEU A 130 25.08 1.48 -24.21
N THR A 131 25.98 1.55 -25.20
CA THR A 131 25.59 1.69 -26.61
C THR A 131 24.80 0.47 -27.10
N ASN A 132 25.17 -0.73 -26.68
CA ASN A 132 24.43 -1.94 -27.02
C ASN A 132 23.06 -1.99 -26.33
N GLN A 133 22.98 -1.55 -25.07
CA GLN A 133 21.71 -1.42 -24.35
C GLN A 133 20.77 -0.41 -25.03
N ILE A 134 21.29 0.74 -25.47
CA ILE A 134 20.50 1.74 -26.22
C ILE A 134 19.97 1.13 -27.52
N LYS A 135 20.79 0.39 -28.27
CA LYS A 135 20.34 -0.27 -29.52
C LYS A 135 19.24 -1.30 -29.28
N GLU A 136 19.35 -2.09 -28.22
CA GLU A 136 18.33 -3.08 -27.87
C GLU A 136 17.02 -2.40 -27.41
N LEU A 137 17.12 -1.33 -26.61
CA LEU A 137 15.96 -0.54 -26.22
C LEU A 137 15.29 0.11 -27.43
N GLN A 138 16.06 0.63 -28.39
CA GLN A 138 15.55 1.21 -29.63
C GLN A 138 14.77 0.15 -30.43
N ARG A 139 15.32 -1.05 -30.59
CA ARG A 139 14.65 -2.16 -31.28
C ARG A 139 13.32 -2.51 -30.61
N ARG A 140 13.28 -2.56 -29.28
CA ARG A 140 12.05 -2.83 -28.53
C ARG A 140 11.02 -1.72 -28.71
N ILE A 141 11.45 -0.46 -28.73
CA ILE A 141 10.55 0.68 -29.01
C ILE A 141 9.94 0.55 -30.41
N ASP A 142 10.75 0.25 -31.42
CA ASP A 142 10.27 0.10 -32.80
C ASP A 142 9.28 -1.08 -32.93
N GLU A 143 9.56 -2.20 -32.25
CA GLU A 143 8.66 -3.36 -32.19
C GLU A 143 7.32 -2.98 -31.53
N GLN A 144 7.34 -2.28 -30.40
CA GLN A 144 6.14 -1.83 -29.71
C GLN A 144 5.33 -0.83 -30.55
N GLN A 145 5.98 0.13 -31.20
CA GLN A 145 5.33 1.06 -32.12
C GLN A 145 4.62 0.31 -33.26
N SER A 146 5.26 -0.71 -33.83
CA SER A 146 4.64 -1.53 -34.88
C SER A 146 3.41 -2.31 -34.40
N LEU A 147 3.37 -2.71 -33.12
CA LEU A 147 2.22 -3.38 -32.52
C LEU A 147 1.08 -2.39 -32.27
N VAL A 148 1.40 -1.19 -31.78
CA VAL A 148 0.44 -0.10 -31.59
C VAL A 148 -0.20 0.26 -32.93
N ASP A 149 0.57 0.44 -33.99
CA ASP A 149 0.06 0.77 -35.33
C ASP A 149 -0.87 -0.31 -35.91
N LYS A 150 -0.61 -1.58 -35.58
CA LYS A 150 -1.50 -2.68 -35.98
C LYS A 150 -2.79 -2.69 -35.17
N ALA A 151 -2.70 -2.41 -33.87
CA ALA A 151 -3.85 -2.35 -32.99
C ALA A 151 -4.76 -1.16 -33.35
N THR A 152 -4.20 0.02 -33.62
CA THR A 152 -4.98 1.21 -34.02
C THR A 152 -5.72 1.00 -35.33
N LYS A 153 -5.10 0.34 -36.32
CA LYS A 153 -5.80 -0.06 -37.56
C LYS A 153 -6.98 -0.98 -37.30
N LYS A 154 -6.79 -2.03 -36.48
CA LYS A 154 -7.88 -2.94 -36.13
C LYS A 154 -9.03 -2.25 -35.41
N ILE A 155 -8.72 -1.29 -34.53
CA ILE A 155 -9.73 -0.49 -33.85
C ILE A 155 -10.51 0.34 -34.87
N SER A 156 -9.83 1.03 -35.78
CA SER A 156 -10.48 1.82 -36.83
C SER A 156 -11.35 0.96 -37.76
N ASP A 157 -10.90 -0.24 -38.12
CA ASP A 157 -11.69 -1.18 -38.93
C ASP A 157 -12.96 -1.61 -38.18
N ALA A 158 -12.83 -2.00 -36.91
CA ALA A 158 -13.97 -2.40 -36.08
C ALA A 158 -14.96 -1.26 -35.83
N GLU A 159 -14.50 -0.03 -35.63
CA GLU A 159 -15.36 1.16 -35.52
C GLU A 159 -16.17 1.39 -36.80
N SER A 160 -15.56 1.18 -37.97
CA SER A 160 -16.28 1.28 -39.25
C SER A 160 -17.34 0.18 -39.41
N GLU A 161 -17.05 -1.05 -38.98
CA GLU A 161 -18.01 -2.15 -38.99
C GLU A 161 -19.19 -1.87 -38.04
N ILE A 162 -18.91 -1.34 -36.84
CA ILE A 162 -19.95 -0.93 -35.88
C ILE A 162 -20.88 0.12 -36.51
N GLU A 163 -20.34 1.13 -37.18
CA GLU A 163 -21.16 2.15 -37.85
C GLU A 163 -22.05 1.55 -38.95
N THR A 164 -21.53 0.56 -39.70
CA THR A 164 -22.33 -0.14 -40.71
C THR A 164 -23.45 -0.97 -40.09
N TYR A 165 -23.16 -1.72 -39.03
CA TYR A 165 -24.16 -2.54 -38.34
C TYR A 165 -25.22 -1.71 -37.63
N GLN A 166 -24.86 -0.52 -37.11
CA GLN A 166 -25.84 0.41 -36.54
C GLN A 166 -26.82 0.89 -37.61
N LYS A 167 -26.34 1.27 -38.80
CA LYS A 167 -27.22 1.64 -39.91
C LYS A 167 -28.13 0.49 -40.35
N GLU A 168 -27.61 -0.73 -40.42
CA GLU A 168 -28.42 -1.91 -40.73
C GLU A 168 -29.49 -2.15 -39.65
N LEU A 169 -29.13 -2.04 -38.37
CA LEU A 169 -30.06 -2.19 -37.25
C LEU A 169 -31.19 -1.15 -37.31
N ASP A 170 -30.87 0.11 -37.61
CA ASP A 170 -31.86 1.18 -37.77
C ASP A 170 -32.85 0.86 -38.90
N THR A 171 -32.36 0.37 -40.05
CA THR A 171 -33.25 -0.04 -41.16
C THR A 171 -34.15 -1.22 -40.79
N VAL A 172 -33.62 -2.20 -40.05
CA VAL A 172 -34.40 -3.38 -39.63
C VAL A 172 -35.43 -3.01 -38.58
N THR A 173 -35.09 -2.14 -37.64
CA THR A 173 -36.01 -1.66 -36.60
C THR A 173 -37.13 -0.82 -37.20
N GLU A 174 -36.85 0.05 -38.18
CA GLU A 174 -37.88 0.76 -38.93
C GLU A 174 -38.80 -0.23 -39.67
N ALA A 175 -38.25 -1.20 -40.39
CA ALA A 175 -39.04 -2.20 -41.11
C ALA A 175 -39.91 -3.04 -40.16
N HIS A 176 -39.37 -3.44 -39.01
CA HIS A 176 -40.14 -4.14 -37.98
C HIS A 176 -41.28 -3.28 -37.43
N SER A 177 -41.04 -1.98 -37.20
CA SER A 177 -42.09 -1.07 -36.72
C SER A 177 -43.26 -0.96 -37.70
N GLN A 178 -42.97 -0.86 -39.01
CA GLN A 178 -43.97 -0.82 -40.07
C GLN A 178 -44.79 -2.11 -40.11
N ILE A 179 -44.12 -3.27 -40.07
CA ILE A 179 -44.78 -4.56 -40.06
C ILE A 179 -45.69 -4.71 -38.82
N THR A 180 -45.23 -4.30 -37.64
CA THR A 180 -46.05 -4.36 -36.43
C THR A 180 -47.29 -3.49 -36.50
N GLU A 181 -47.20 -2.32 -37.14
CA GLU A 181 -48.36 -1.44 -37.33
C GLU A 181 -49.35 -2.06 -38.33
N GLU A 182 -48.87 -2.61 -39.45
CA GLU A 182 -49.71 -3.34 -40.42
C GLU A 182 -50.42 -4.54 -39.78
N TYR A 183 -49.72 -5.29 -38.92
CA TYR A 183 -50.33 -6.41 -38.18
C TYR A 183 -51.43 -5.95 -37.23
N ARG A 184 -51.25 -4.82 -36.54
CA ARG A 184 -52.29 -4.24 -35.67
C ARG A 184 -53.53 -3.86 -36.49
N GLU A 185 -53.34 -3.14 -37.60
CA GLU A 185 -54.46 -2.78 -38.47
C GLU A 185 -55.22 -3.99 -39.02
N LEU A 186 -54.49 -5.07 -39.37
CA LEU A 186 -55.11 -6.30 -39.85
C LEU A 186 -55.87 -7.04 -38.75
N ASP A 187 -55.37 -7.02 -37.50
CA ASP A 187 -56.05 -7.65 -36.39
C ASP A 187 -57.32 -6.90 -36.00
N ASP A 188 -57.29 -5.56 -36.01
CA ASP A 188 -58.49 -4.73 -35.81
C ASP A 188 -59.55 -5.01 -36.88
N LYS A 189 -59.16 -5.02 -38.16
CA LYS A 189 -60.06 -5.40 -39.28
C LYS A 189 -60.62 -6.81 -39.10
N ARG A 190 -59.82 -7.75 -38.58
CA ARG A 190 -60.26 -9.13 -38.31
C ARG A 190 -61.30 -9.18 -37.19
N LEU A 191 -61.11 -8.39 -36.13
CA LEU A 191 -62.06 -8.29 -35.02
C LEU A 191 -63.39 -7.69 -35.49
N ASP A 192 -63.35 -6.60 -36.25
CA ASP A 192 -64.54 -5.97 -36.84
C ASP A 192 -65.34 -6.95 -37.71
N LEU A 193 -64.66 -7.65 -38.62
CA LEU A 193 -65.30 -8.66 -39.47
C LEU A 193 -65.90 -9.82 -38.67
N ARG A 194 -65.27 -10.19 -37.55
CA ARG A 194 -65.80 -11.23 -36.65
C ARG A 194 -67.07 -10.75 -35.97
N GLU A 195 -67.10 -9.50 -35.50
CA GLU A 195 -68.29 -8.90 -34.89
C GLU A 195 -69.44 -8.81 -35.89
N ASP A 196 -69.16 -8.37 -37.11
CA ASP A 196 -70.15 -8.30 -38.20
C ASP A 196 -70.69 -9.68 -38.57
N ARG A 197 -69.82 -10.70 -38.61
CA ARG A 197 -70.24 -12.09 -38.83
C ARG A 197 -71.18 -12.56 -37.72
N VAL A 198 -70.91 -12.24 -36.46
CA VAL A 198 -71.80 -12.57 -35.33
C VAL A 198 -73.15 -11.86 -35.48
N LYS A 199 -73.15 -10.55 -35.79
CA LYS A 199 -74.38 -9.77 -36.05
C LYS A 199 -75.21 -10.36 -37.20
N LEU A 200 -74.58 -10.79 -38.29
CA LEU A 200 -75.28 -11.40 -39.43
C LEU A 200 -75.83 -12.79 -39.08
N THR A 201 -75.06 -13.59 -38.33
CA THR A 201 -75.48 -14.93 -37.92
C THR A 201 -76.69 -14.87 -36.98
N THR A 202 -76.67 -13.96 -36.00
CA THR A 202 -77.81 -13.77 -35.08
C THR A 202 -79.06 -13.28 -35.82
N ARG A 203 -78.92 -12.35 -36.77
CA ARG A 203 -80.05 -11.93 -37.64
C ARG A 203 -80.59 -13.09 -38.49
N LEU A 204 -79.72 -13.94 -39.04
CA LEU A 204 -80.13 -15.10 -39.82
C LEU A 204 -80.90 -16.10 -38.94
N GLU A 205 -80.38 -16.41 -37.75
CA GLU A 205 -81.06 -17.28 -36.79
C GLU A 205 -82.43 -16.75 -36.38
N GLN A 206 -82.56 -15.46 -36.12
CA GLN A 206 -83.85 -14.82 -35.86
C GLN A 206 -84.82 -15.02 -37.03
N LYS A 207 -84.37 -14.78 -38.27
CA LYS A 207 -85.20 -14.99 -39.47
C LYS A 207 -85.61 -16.46 -39.66
N VAL A 208 -84.73 -17.40 -39.33
CA VAL A 208 -85.04 -18.84 -39.37
C VAL A 208 -86.08 -19.19 -38.30
N ARG A 209 -85.94 -18.68 -37.07
CA ARG A 209 -86.94 -18.86 -35.99
C ARG A 209 -88.30 -18.30 -36.38
N ASP A 210 -88.33 -17.09 -36.94
CA ASP A 210 -89.57 -16.45 -37.42
C ASP A 210 -90.25 -17.30 -38.49
N ARG A 211 -89.47 -17.78 -39.47
CA ARG A 211 -89.96 -18.68 -40.53
C ARG A 211 -90.56 -19.95 -39.92
N ASP A 212 -89.86 -20.59 -38.99
CA ASP A 212 -90.32 -21.84 -38.38
C ASP A 212 -91.58 -21.63 -37.53
N ALA A 213 -91.69 -20.50 -36.82
CA ALA A 213 -92.89 -20.11 -36.10
C ALA A 213 -94.09 -19.92 -37.04
N ILE A 214 -93.88 -19.23 -38.17
CA ILE A 214 -94.92 -19.04 -39.20
C ILE A 214 -95.33 -20.39 -39.80
N ASN A 215 -94.37 -21.24 -40.14
CA ASN A 215 -94.65 -22.58 -40.69
C ASN A 215 -95.46 -23.43 -39.72
N LYS A 216 -95.09 -23.46 -38.43
CA LYS A 216 -95.87 -24.14 -37.38
C LYS A 216 -97.28 -23.59 -37.28
N ARG A 217 -97.44 -22.26 -37.36
CA ARG A 217 -98.77 -21.64 -37.32
C ARG A 217 -99.62 -22.03 -38.53
N ILE A 218 -99.03 -22.14 -39.72
CA ILE A 218 -99.70 -22.60 -40.93
C ILE A 218 -100.11 -24.07 -40.79
N THR A 219 -99.23 -24.94 -40.29
CA THR A 219 -99.56 -26.36 -40.09
C THR A 219 -100.68 -26.54 -39.07
N ASP A 220 -100.64 -25.80 -37.96
CA ASP A 220 -101.67 -25.85 -36.92
C ASP A 220 -103.03 -25.38 -37.46
N LEU A 221 -103.06 -24.27 -38.21
CA LEU A 221 -104.28 -23.76 -38.82
C LEU A 221 -104.84 -24.74 -39.86
N ASN A 222 -103.99 -25.36 -40.67
CA ASN A 222 -104.43 -26.36 -41.64
C ASN A 222 -105.00 -27.61 -40.95
N LEU A 223 -104.37 -28.07 -39.86
CA LEU A 223 -104.88 -29.19 -39.06
C LEU A 223 -106.23 -28.83 -38.43
N GLN A 224 -106.36 -27.63 -37.84
CA GLN A 224 -107.62 -27.15 -37.28
C GLN A 224 -108.73 -27.05 -38.33
N ILE A 225 -108.42 -26.55 -39.53
CA ILE A 225 -109.38 -26.50 -40.64
C ILE A 225 -109.81 -27.91 -41.06
N HIS A 226 -108.87 -28.86 -41.13
CA HIS A 226 -109.18 -30.24 -41.48
C HIS A 226 -110.07 -30.91 -40.43
N GLN A 227 -109.67 -30.84 -39.16
CA GLN A 227 -110.42 -31.39 -38.03
C GLN A 227 -111.81 -30.76 -37.91
N LYS A 228 -111.94 -29.45 -38.11
CA LYS A 228 -113.25 -28.79 -38.09
C LYS A 228 -114.13 -29.19 -39.27
N LYS A 229 -113.56 -29.43 -40.45
CA LYS A 229 -114.31 -29.93 -41.61
C LYS A 229 -114.72 -31.40 -41.46
N GLU A 230 -113.87 -32.23 -40.88
CA GLU A 230 -114.21 -33.63 -40.59
C GLU A 230 -115.24 -33.71 -39.48
N ALA A 231 -115.05 -33.00 -38.37
CA ALA A 231 -116.04 -32.91 -37.30
C ALA A 231 -117.38 -32.37 -37.80
N LEU A 232 -117.42 -31.38 -38.71
CA LEU A 232 -118.67 -30.93 -39.33
C LEU A 232 -119.33 -32.01 -40.18
N ARG A 233 -118.54 -32.77 -40.95
CA ARG A 233 -119.06 -33.84 -41.81
C ARG A 233 -119.55 -35.04 -41.02
N GLU A 234 -118.81 -35.44 -39.98
CA GLU A 234 -119.20 -36.51 -39.07
C GLU A 234 -120.43 -36.10 -38.27
N LEU A 235 -120.45 -34.87 -37.74
CA LEU A 235 -121.61 -34.35 -37.03
C LEU A 235 -122.83 -34.23 -37.97
N ASP A 236 -122.68 -33.72 -39.20
CA ASP A 236 -123.78 -33.66 -40.17
C ASP A 236 -124.29 -35.07 -40.56
N ALA A 237 -123.39 -36.05 -40.68
CA ALA A 237 -123.73 -37.43 -41.00
C ALA A 237 -124.42 -38.14 -39.83
N GLU A 238 -123.87 -38.05 -38.62
CA GLU A 238 -124.45 -38.62 -37.40
C GLU A 238 -125.81 -37.99 -37.09
N MET A 239 -125.96 -36.68 -37.29
CA MET A 239 -127.23 -35.96 -37.13
C MET A 239 -128.26 -36.38 -38.19
N SER A 240 -127.84 -36.60 -39.44
CA SER A 240 -128.71 -37.09 -40.51
C SER A 240 -129.15 -38.56 -40.31
N GLU A 241 -128.28 -39.40 -39.75
CA GLU A 241 -128.55 -40.84 -39.54
C GLU A 241 -129.41 -41.10 -38.29
N LEU A 242 -129.34 -40.20 -37.30
CA LEU A 242 -130.17 -40.22 -36.09
C LEU A 242 -131.50 -39.44 -36.23
N GLU A 243 -131.80 -38.89 -37.42
CA GLU A 243 -132.92 -37.97 -37.69
C GLU A 243 -132.97 -36.72 -36.77
N ILE A 244 -131.82 -36.30 -36.25
CA ILE A 244 -131.66 -35.14 -35.36
C ILE A 244 -131.26 -33.94 -36.23
N LYS A 245 -132.04 -32.86 -36.22
CA LYS A 245 -131.64 -31.61 -36.90
C LYS A 245 -130.62 -30.87 -36.03
N PRO A 246 -129.63 -30.17 -36.62
CA PRO A 246 -128.76 -29.26 -35.86
C PRO A 246 -129.62 -28.37 -34.98
N ALA A 247 -129.34 -28.42 -33.69
CA ALA A 247 -129.99 -27.57 -32.71
C ALA A 247 -129.88 -26.12 -33.20
N SER A 248 -131.00 -25.39 -33.16
CA SER A 248 -130.96 -23.93 -33.28
C SER A 248 -130.00 -23.38 -32.23
N ASP A 249 -129.44 -22.19 -32.44
CA ASP A 249 -128.44 -21.51 -31.58
C ASP A 249 -128.78 -21.44 -30.06
N ASP A 250 -129.93 -21.94 -29.63
CA ASP A 250 -130.53 -21.82 -28.29
C ASP A 250 -130.56 -23.12 -27.44
N GLU A 251 -129.83 -24.21 -27.76
CA GLU A 251 -129.87 -25.45 -26.96
C GLU A 251 -128.57 -25.76 -26.18
N ILE A 252 -128.75 -26.12 -24.89
CA ILE A 252 -127.68 -26.25 -23.89
C ILE A 252 -127.15 -27.68 -23.80
N LEU A 253 -125.85 -27.82 -24.01
CA LEU A 253 -125.04 -29.04 -24.00
C LEU A 253 -124.29 -29.22 -22.65
N PRO A 254 -123.61 -30.35 -22.37
CA PRO A 254 -123.41 -30.88 -21.02
C PRO A 254 -122.65 -29.97 -20.06
N THR A 255 -122.95 -30.13 -18.77
CA THR A 255 -122.67 -29.12 -17.73
C THR A 255 -121.18 -29.00 -17.41
N VAL A 256 -120.72 -27.74 -17.33
CA VAL A 256 -119.37 -27.24 -17.02
C VAL A 256 -118.63 -28.00 -15.88
N GLN A 257 -119.36 -28.61 -14.96
CA GLN A 257 -118.82 -29.35 -13.80
C GLN A 257 -117.96 -30.58 -14.15
N GLU A 258 -118.26 -31.31 -15.22
CA GLU A 258 -117.46 -32.47 -15.65
C GLU A 258 -116.16 -32.06 -16.34
N ALA A 259 -116.19 -30.95 -17.09
CA ALA A 259 -115.02 -30.33 -17.69
C ALA A 259 -114.09 -29.73 -16.62
N GLU A 260 -114.65 -29.05 -15.61
CA GLU A 260 -113.90 -28.51 -14.47
C GLU A 260 -113.23 -29.58 -13.60
N ALA A 261 -113.84 -30.77 -13.47
CA ALA A 261 -113.25 -31.89 -12.72
C ALA A 261 -111.95 -32.41 -13.37
N SER A 262 -111.89 -32.39 -14.71
CA SER A 262 -110.69 -32.75 -15.47
C SER A 262 -109.58 -31.69 -15.32
N VAL A 263 -109.94 -30.41 -15.36
CA VAL A 263 -109.01 -29.28 -15.18
C VAL A 263 -108.39 -29.29 -13.77
N ARG A 264 -109.18 -29.51 -12.72
CA ARG A 264 -108.69 -29.57 -11.34
C ARG A 264 -107.69 -30.70 -11.09
N ASN A 265 -107.80 -31.83 -11.80
CA ASN A 265 -106.85 -32.93 -11.69
C ASN A 265 -105.50 -32.63 -12.39
N LEU A 266 -105.52 -31.82 -13.45
CA LEU A 266 -104.30 -31.37 -14.13
C LEU A 266 -103.58 -30.28 -13.32
N ASP A 267 -104.31 -29.32 -12.75
CA ASP A 267 -103.74 -28.28 -11.88
C ASP A 267 -103.04 -28.87 -10.64
N ARG A 268 -103.61 -29.94 -10.07
CA ARG A 268 -103.01 -30.64 -8.92
C ARG A 268 -101.71 -31.37 -9.28
N ARG A 269 -101.57 -31.84 -10.52
CA ARG A 269 -100.33 -32.44 -11.04
C ARG A 269 -99.26 -31.39 -11.32
N VAL A 270 -99.65 -30.19 -11.76
CA VAL A 270 -98.73 -29.06 -11.97
C VAL A 270 -98.25 -28.48 -10.64
N SER A 271 -99.15 -28.32 -9.66
CA SER A 271 -98.79 -27.80 -8.32
C SER A 271 -97.85 -28.72 -7.52
N ASN A 272 -97.90 -30.03 -7.75
CA ASN A 272 -96.98 -31.00 -7.11
C ASN A 272 -95.56 -30.97 -7.70
N LEU A 273 -95.32 -30.31 -8.85
CA LEU A 273 -94.01 -30.24 -9.50
C LEU A 273 -93.09 -29.17 -8.87
N GLY A 274 -93.66 -28.22 -8.12
CA GLY A 274 -92.92 -27.13 -7.48
C GLY A 274 -92.29 -26.14 -8.47
N ASP A 275 -91.59 -25.14 -7.96
CA ASP A 275 -90.90 -24.15 -8.79
C ASP A 275 -89.66 -24.78 -9.46
N VAL A 276 -89.72 -24.93 -10.79
CA VAL A 276 -88.65 -25.52 -11.59
C VAL A 276 -87.56 -24.47 -11.84
N ASN A 277 -86.34 -24.73 -11.36
CA ASN A 277 -85.19 -23.85 -11.60
C ASN A 277 -84.71 -23.95 -13.05
N MET A 278 -85.19 -23.03 -13.90
CA MET A 278 -84.83 -22.97 -15.32
C MET A 278 -83.36 -22.63 -15.58
N ARG A 279 -82.63 -22.10 -14.58
CA ARG A 279 -81.19 -21.80 -14.67
C ARG A 279 -80.31 -23.01 -14.32
N ALA A 280 -80.89 -24.12 -13.89
CA ALA A 280 -80.13 -25.31 -13.49
C ALA A 280 -79.30 -25.90 -14.65
N ILE A 281 -79.77 -25.75 -15.89
CA ILE A 281 -79.05 -26.21 -17.09
C ILE A 281 -77.83 -25.31 -17.34
N GLU A 282 -78.02 -23.98 -17.35
CA GLU A 282 -76.91 -23.02 -17.50
C GLU A 282 -75.87 -23.15 -16.35
N GLN A 283 -76.34 -23.34 -15.11
CA GLN A 283 -75.47 -23.55 -13.95
C GLN A 283 -74.71 -24.88 -14.01
N TYR A 284 -75.31 -25.92 -14.61
CA TYR A 284 -74.63 -27.18 -14.86
C TYR A 284 -73.52 -26.99 -15.90
N ASP A 285 -73.82 -26.33 -17.02
CA ASP A 285 -72.84 -26.07 -18.08
C ASP A 285 -71.67 -25.21 -17.56
N GLU A 286 -71.93 -24.14 -16.80
CA GLU A 286 -70.90 -23.31 -16.16
C GLU A 286 -70.05 -24.10 -15.13
N ALA A 287 -70.69 -24.97 -14.35
CA ALA A 287 -69.98 -25.80 -13.37
C ALA A 287 -69.15 -26.90 -14.03
N GLU A 288 -69.65 -27.49 -15.13
CA GLU A 288 -68.92 -28.46 -15.94
C GLU A 288 -67.69 -27.82 -16.57
N GLU A 289 -67.82 -26.63 -17.19
CA GLU A 289 -66.69 -25.88 -17.77
C GLU A 289 -65.65 -25.52 -16.69
N ARG A 290 -66.09 -25.03 -15.53
CA ARG A 290 -65.20 -24.71 -14.41
C ARG A 290 -64.47 -25.96 -13.90
N SER A 291 -65.17 -27.09 -13.79
CA SER A 291 -64.59 -28.37 -13.38
C SER A 291 -63.56 -28.88 -14.40
N ALA A 292 -63.86 -28.75 -15.69
CA ALA A 292 -62.94 -29.11 -16.77
C ALA A 292 -61.65 -28.29 -16.72
N ASN A 293 -61.77 -26.96 -16.57
CA ASN A 293 -60.62 -26.05 -16.46
C ASN A 293 -59.76 -26.34 -15.22
N LEU A 294 -60.38 -26.54 -14.05
CA LEU A 294 -59.65 -26.90 -12.83
C LEU A 294 -58.95 -28.26 -12.96
N SER A 295 -59.57 -29.22 -13.65
CA SER A 295 -58.96 -30.52 -13.93
C SER A 295 -57.72 -30.40 -14.83
N THR A 296 -57.80 -29.56 -15.88
CA THR A 296 -56.65 -29.30 -16.76
C THR A 296 -55.51 -28.60 -16.03
N ASP A 297 -55.80 -27.59 -15.21
CA ASP A 297 -54.80 -26.87 -14.42
C ASP A 297 -54.15 -27.78 -13.38
N SER A 298 -54.96 -28.59 -12.69
CA SER A 298 -54.47 -29.59 -11.74
C SER A 298 -53.55 -30.62 -12.40
N LYS A 299 -53.84 -31.02 -13.64
CA LYS A 299 -52.96 -31.91 -14.41
C LYS A 299 -51.63 -31.21 -14.75
N ARG A 300 -51.68 -29.98 -15.24
CA ARG A 300 -50.48 -29.18 -15.59
C ARG A 300 -49.59 -28.94 -14.36
N LEU A 301 -50.17 -28.60 -13.21
CA LEU A 301 -49.44 -28.41 -11.96
C LEU A 301 -48.77 -29.70 -11.48
N ARG A 302 -49.44 -30.86 -11.63
CA ARG A 302 -48.82 -32.16 -11.32
C ARG A 302 -47.65 -32.47 -12.25
N GLU A 303 -47.78 -32.19 -13.54
CA GLU A 303 -46.70 -32.35 -14.53
C GLU A 303 -45.51 -31.43 -14.21
N HIS A 304 -45.76 -30.15 -13.92
CA HIS A 304 -44.73 -29.20 -13.50
C HIS A 304 -44.04 -29.64 -12.20
N ARG A 305 -44.81 -30.06 -11.18
CA ARG A 305 -44.25 -30.58 -9.93
C ARG A 305 -43.35 -31.80 -10.20
N GLN A 306 -43.78 -32.72 -11.05
CA GLN A 306 -42.98 -33.89 -11.40
C GLN A 306 -41.69 -33.49 -12.14
N SER A 307 -41.77 -32.49 -13.03
CA SER A 307 -40.61 -31.94 -13.72
C SER A 307 -39.61 -31.30 -12.75
N LEU A 308 -40.09 -30.53 -11.76
CA LEU A 308 -39.25 -29.90 -10.75
C LEU A 308 -38.56 -30.95 -9.86
N ILE A 309 -39.29 -31.98 -9.42
CA ILE A 309 -38.69 -33.08 -8.65
C ILE A 309 -37.62 -33.79 -9.48
N SER A 310 -37.87 -34.03 -10.78
CA SER A 310 -36.85 -34.67 -11.64
C SER A 310 -35.62 -33.77 -11.86
N LEU A 311 -35.80 -32.45 -11.89
CA LEU A 311 -34.70 -31.50 -12.00
C LEU A 311 -33.89 -31.45 -10.70
N GLU A 312 -34.56 -31.46 -9.55
CA GLU A 312 -33.92 -31.57 -8.24
C GLU A 312 -33.07 -32.82 -8.14
N ASP A 313 -33.61 -33.99 -8.51
CA ASP A 313 -32.88 -35.26 -8.51
C ASP A 313 -31.66 -35.24 -9.45
N GLN A 314 -31.78 -34.61 -10.62
CA GLN A 314 -30.67 -34.43 -11.57
C GLN A 314 -29.57 -33.55 -10.98
N LEU A 315 -29.95 -32.40 -10.41
CA LEU A 315 -28.99 -31.47 -9.79
C LEU A 315 -28.30 -32.08 -8.58
N GLU A 316 -29.02 -32.80 -7.71
CA GLU A 316 -28.42 -33.49 -6.56
C GLU A 316 -27.47 -34.61 -7.00
N THR A 317 -27.80 -35.34 -8.07
CA THR A 317 -26.90 -36.36 -8.63
C THR A 317 -25.63 -35.72 -9.19
N GLU A 318 -25.76 -34.66 -9.99
CA GLU A 318 -24.60 -33.96 -10.57
C GLU A 318 -23.73 -33.33 -9.48
N ARG A 319 -24.34 -32.72 -8.46
CA ARG A 319 -23.67 -32.15 -7.29
C ARG A 319 -22.88 -33.23 -6.54
N LYS A 320 -23.50 -34.40 -6.31
CA LYS A 320 -22.86 -35.55 -5.66
C LYS A 320 -21.69 -36.08 -6.48
N ASP A 321 -21.87 -36.26 -7.79
CA ASP A 321 -20.84 -36.79 -8.68
C ASP A 321 -19.63 -35.85 -8.75
N ARG A 322 -19.87 -34.53 -8.88
CA ARG A 322 -18.81 -33.51 -8.84
C ARG A 322 -18.06 -33.53 -7.51
N LEU A 323 -18.76 -33.50 -6.37
CA LEU A 323 -18.13 -33.54 -5.06
C LEU A 323 -17.29 -34.81 -4.88
N THR A 324 -17.84 -35.97 -5.24
CA THR A 324 -17.14 -37.25 -5.10
C THR A 324 -15.88 -37.28 -5.96
N THR A 325 -15.96 -36.81 -7.21
CA THR A 325 -14.83 -36.76 -8.14
C THR A 325 -13.71 -35.84 -7.64
N VAL A 326 -14.07 -34.63 -7.21
CA VAL A 326 -13.11 -33.67 -6.64
C VAL A 326 -12.46 -34.25 -5.39
N MET A 327 -13.27 -34.83 -4.51
CA MET A 327 -12.80 -35.40 -3.25
C MET A 327 -11.84 -36.56 -3.46
N ASP A 328 -12.10 -37.45 -4.42
CA ASP A 328 -11.20 -38.56 -4.75
C ASP A 328 -9.84 -38.06 -5.22
N ILE A 329 -9.81 -37.00 -6.03
CA ILE A 329 -8.56 -36.37 -6.51
C ILE A 329 -7.81 -35.70 -5.35
N VAL A 330 -8.51 -34.90 -4.53
CA VAL A 330 -7.94 -34.24 -3.36
C VAL A 330 -7.42 -35.27 -2.35
N ASN A 331 -8.10 -36.41 -2.17
CA ASN A 331 -7.64 -37.48 -1.31
C ASN A 331 -6.32 -38.10 -1.80
N VAL A 332 -6.18 -38.36 -3.10
CA VAL A 332 -4.92 -38.85 -3.71
C VAL A 332 -3.81 -37.83 -3.53
N ASN A 333 -4.09 -36.54 -3.73
CA ASN A 333 -3.13 -35.47 -3.51
C ASN A 333 -2.73 -35.37 -2.04
N PHE A 334 -3.70 -35.46 -1.12
CA PHE A 334 -3.47 -35.43 0.33
C PHE A 334 -2.58 -36.58 0.79
N SER A 335 -2.85 -37.81 0.35
CA SER A 335 -1.97 -38.95 0.67
C SER A 335 -0.54 -38.72 0.20
N ARG A 336 -0.36 -38.17 -1.01
CA ARG A 336 0.96 -37.89 -1.59
C ARG A 336 1.71 -36.79 -0.84
N VAL A 337 1.04 -35.67 -0.59
CA VAL A 337 1.63 -34.52 0.11
C VAL A 337 1.96 -34.89 1.56
N TYR A 338 1.05 -35.57 2.25
CA TYR A 338 1.28 -36.00 3.63
C TYR A 338 2.46 -36.97 3.74
N GLN A 339 2.61 -37.90 2.80
CA GLN A 339 3.76 -38.82 2.77
C GLN A 339 5.08 -38.10 2.48
N HIS A 340 5.04 -37.02 1.68
CA HIS A 340 6.22 -36.20 1.41
C HIS A 340 6.63 -35.37 2.64
N LEU A 341 5.66 -34.75 3.30
CA LEU A 341 5.88 -33.94 4.50
C LEU A 341 6.30 -34.79 5.71
N GLN A 342 5.76 -36.00 5.83
CA GLN A 342 6.06 -36.95 6.90
C GLN A 342 6.49 -38.32 6.32
N PRO A 343 7.79 -38.53 6.07
CA PRO A 343 8.30 -39.78 5.53
C PRO A 343 7.93 -40.99 6.42
N GLY A 344 7.14 -41.92 5.86
CA GLY A 344 6.65 -43.10 6.57
C GLY A 344 5.30 -42.93 7.28
N GLY A 345 4.66 -41.75 7.17
CA GLY A 345 3.26 -41.53 7.53
C GLY A 345 2.29 -41.82 6.39
N SER A 346 1.00 -41.89 6.70
CA SER A 346 -0.09 -42.04 5.72
C SER A 346 -1.28 -41.16 6.06
N GLY A 347 -1.77 -40.38 5.10
CA GLY A 347 -2.96 -39.54 5.22
C GLY A 347 -4.07 -40.00 4.28
N GLU A 348 -5.32 -39.99 4.73
CA GLU A 348 -6.51 -40.30 3.93
C GLU A 348 -7.71 -39.44 4.37
N LEU A 349 -8.53 -39.02 3.42
CA LEU A 349 -9.77 -38.30 3.62
C LEU A 349 -10.95 -39.22 3.30
N ARG A 350 -11.93 -39.31 4.22
CA ARG A 350 -13.08 -40.21 4.07
C ARG A 350 -14.39 -39.50 4.41
N PHE A 351 -15.41 -39.71 3.60
CA PHE A 351 -16.77 -39.31 3.95
C PHE A 351 -17.29 -40.13 5.12
N GLU A 352 -17.96 -39.49 6.06
CA GLU A 352 -18.68 -40.19 7.14
C GLU A 352 -19.80 -41.07 6.59
N ASN A 353 -20.48 -40.57 5.55
CA ASN A 353 -21.53 -41.29 4.85
C ASN A 353 -21.30 -41.28 3.32
N PRO A 354 -20.69 -42.34 2.75
CA PRO A 354 -20.42 -42.43 1.31
C PRO A 354 -21.69 -42.40 0.44
N LYS A 355 -22.85 -42.80 0.98
CA LYS A 355 -24.11 -42.82 0.21
C LYS A 355 -24.72 -41.43 0.09
N LYS A 356 -24.53 -40.59 1.10
CA LYS A 356 -25.09 -39.24 1.21
C LYS A 356 -24.03 -38.28 1.77
N PRO A 357 -23.11 -37.80 0.91
CA PRO A 357 -21.96 -37.03 1.36
C PRO A 357 -22.33 -35.68 1.99
N PHE A 358 -23.52 -35.13 1.70
CA PHE A 358 -24.01 -33.86 2.28
C PHE A 358 -24.69 -34.02 3.65
N GLU A 359 -25.12 -35.22 4.03
CA GLU A 359 -25.74 -35.48 5.34
C GLU A 359 -24.71 -35.79 6.44
N GLY A 360 -23.43 -35.98 6.08
CA GLY A 360 -22.35 -36.30 7.00
C GLY A 360 -21.16 -35.36 6.82
N GLY A 361 -20.19 -35.43 7.75
CA GLY A 361 -18.96 -34.68 7.65
C GLY A 361 -17.89 -35.35 6.79
N LEU A 362 -16.74 -34.69 6.74
CA LEU A 362 -15.49 -35.23 6.20
C LEU A 362 -14.56 -35.59 7.37
N GLN A 363 -14.09 -36.84 7.40
CA GLN A 363 -13.10 -37.29 8.37
C GLN A 363 -11.71 -37.30 7.76
N MET A 364 -10.79 -36.61 8.44
CA MET A 364 -9.36 -36.62 8.11
C MET A 364 -8.62 -37.62 9.00
N TRP A 365 -8.03 -38.62 8.35
CA TRP A 365 -7.19 -39.64 8.97
C TRP A 365 -5.74 -39.34 8.63
N ALA A 366 -4.93 -39.04 9.64
CA ALA A 366 -3.52 -38.71 9.47
C ALA A 366 -2.69 -39.55 10.45
N SER A 367 -1.90 -40.48 9.91
CA SER A 367 -1.11 -41.45 10.66
C SER A 367 0.36 -41.06 10.58
N PRO A 368 0.96 -40.53 11.65
CA PRO A 368 2.41 -40.31 11.72
C PRO A 368 3.17 -41.66 11.80
N PRO A 369 4.48 -41.67 11.50
CA PRO A 369 5.27 -42.89 11.42
C PRO A 369 5.19 -43.69 12.73
N GLY A 370 4.70 -44.92 12.62
CA GLY A 370 4.59 -45.85 13.75
C GLY A 370 3.31 -45.74 14.60
N LYS A 371 2.35 -44.84 14.30
CA LYS A 371 1.08 -44.72 15.05
C LYS A 371 -0.13 -44.53 14.13
N LYS A 372 -1.18 -45.35 14.32
CA LYS A 372 -2.49 -45.20 13.65
C LYS A 372 -3.43 -44.39 14.55
N SER A 373 -3.64 -43.12 14.25
CA SER A 373 -4.49 -42.23 15.05
C SER A 373 -5.34 -41.32 14.18
N GLY A 374 -6.55 -40.97 14.63
CA GLY A 374 -7.34 -39.89 14.04
C GLY A 374 -6.86 -38.51 14.51
N LEU A 375 -7.25 -37.43 13.82
CA LEU A 375 -6.77 -36.05 14.06
C LEU A 375 -6.83 -35.60 15.53
N GLY A 376 -7.87 -36.02 16.28
CA GLY A 376 -8.04 -35.64 17.69
C GLY A 376 -6.93 -36.12 18.63
N LEU A 377 -6.21 -37.18 18.27
CA LEU A 377 -5.16 -37.83 19.09
C LEU A 377 -3.74 -37.41 18.69
N LEU A 378 -3.59 -36.46 17.76
CA LEU A 378 -2.30 -35.96 17.29
C LEU A 378 -1.76 -34.83 18.18
N SER A 379 -0.44 -34.72 18.24
CA SER A 379 0.25 -33.58 18.88
C SER A 379 0.00 -32.28 18.09
N GLY A 380 0.24 -31.12 18.71
CA GLY A 380 0.00 -29.81 18.08
C GLY A 380 0.73 -29.66 16.73
N GLY A 381 2.01 -30.04 16.66
CA GLY A 381 2.78 -30.00 15.42
C GLY A 381 2.25 -30.97 14.35
N GLU A 382 1.86 -32.19 14.73
CA GLU A 382 1.28 -33.16 13.80
C GLU A 382 -0.09 -32.72 13.25
N LYS A 383 -0.89 -32.01 14.05
CA LYS A 383 -2.16 -31.39 13.60
C LYS A 383 -1.90 -30.29 12.58
N SER A 384 -0.93 -29.41 12.85
CA SER A 384 -0.51 -28.36 11.90
C SER A 384 -0.02 -28.96 10.59
N MET A 385 0.77 -30.04 10.63
CA MET A 385 1.23 -30.75 9.44
C MET A 385 0.09 -31.37 8.64
N ALA A 386 -0.88 -32.01 9.29
CA ALA A 386 -2.05 -32.56 8.61
C ALA A 386 -2.92 -31.46 7.96
N ALA A 387 -3.10 -30.32 8.63
CA ALA A 387 -3.82 -29.18 8.08
C ALA A 387 -3.10 -28.57 6.86
N LEU A 388 -1.80 -28.34 6.96
CA LEU A 388 -0.99 -27.84 5.84
C LEU A 388 -0.99 -28.82 4.66
N ALA A 389 -0.90 -30.12 4.93
CA ALA A 389 -1.00 -31.15 3.88
C ALA A 389 -2.34 -31.09 3.14
N LEU A 390 -3.46 -30.79 3.83
CA LEU A 390 -4.77 -30.61 3.22
C LEU A 390 -4.81 -29.36 2.32
N ILE A 391 -4.27 -28.23 2.80
CA ILE A 391 -4.19 -26.99 2.01
C ILE A 391 -3.39 -27.23 0.72
N PHE A 392 -2.23 -27.87 0.84
CA PHE A 392 -1.38 -28.23 -0.29
C PHE A 392 -2.05 -29.24 -1.25
N ALA A 393 -2.88 -30.16 -0.74
CA ALA A 393 -3.63 -31.11 -1.57
C ALA A 393 -4.73 -30.43 -2.39
N ILE A 394 -5.39 -29.43 -1.79
CA ILE A 394 -6.38 -28.59 -2.48
C ILE A 394 -5.69 -27.73 -3.54
N GLN A 395 -4.54 -27.13 -3.22
CA GLN A 395 -3.72 -26.40 -4.20
C GLN A 395 -3.34 -27.26 -5.40
N ASP A 396 -2.99 -28.53 -5.21
CA ASP A 396 -2.61 -29.41 -6.32
C ASP A 396 -3.78 -29.75 -7.24
N TYR A 397 -5.02 -29.60 -6.76
CA TYR A 397 -6.23 -29.72 -7.57
C TYR A 397 -6.55 -28.40 -8.29
N GLU A 398 -6.50 -27.29 -7.56
CA GLU A 398 -6.83 -25.95 -8.06
C GLU A 398 -5.78 -24.93 -7.58
N PRO A 399 -4.76 -24.62 -8.42
CA PRO A 399 -3.69 -23.73 -8.03
C PRO A 399 -4.12 -22.26 -8.09
N SER A 400 -3.96 -21.55 -6.98
CA SER A 400 -4.15 -20.10 -6.85
C SER A 400 -2.88 -19.34 -7.27
N PRO A 401 -3.01 -18.10 -7.75
CA PRO A 401 -1.85 -17.29 -8.18
C PRO A 401 -0.90 -16.93 -7.03
N PHE A 402 -1.39 -16.79 -5.81
CA PHE A 402 -0.57 -16.52 -4.63
C PHE A 402 -1.11 -17.19 -3.37
N TYR A 403 -0.22 -17.41 -2.40
CA TYR A 403 -0.50 -17.97 -1.08
C TYR A 403 0.20 -17.13 0.00
N TYR A 404 -0.53 -16.82 1.07
CA TYR A 404 -0.03 -16.10 2.24
C TYR A 404 -0.08 -17.01 3.47
N PHE A 405 1.07 -17.22 4.10
CA PHE A 405 1.21 -18.00 5.33
C PHE A 405 1.74 -17.12 6.46
N ASP A 406 1.02 -17.10 7.56
CA ASP A 406 1.37 -16.33 8.75
C ASP A 406 1.74 -17.26 9.91
N GLU A 407 3.01 -17.26 10.31
CA GLU A 407 3.58 -18.05 11.42
C GLU A 407 3.22 -19.55 11.44
N VAL A 408 2.93 -20.14 10.28
CA VAL A 408 2.46 -21.54 10.17
C VAL A 408 3.47 -22.58 10.66
N ASP A 409 4.75 -22.24 10.71
CA ASP A 409 5.87 -23.08 11.14
C ASP A 409 6.31 -22.86 12.59
N GLN A 410 5.59 -22.02 13.36
CA GLN A 410 5.94 -21.71 14.74
C GLN A 410 5.86 -22.93 15.66
N ASN A 411 4.87 -23.79 15.45
CA ASN A 411 4.62 -25.00 16.26
C ASN A 411 5.28 -26.27 15.70
N LEU A 412 6.13 -26.13 14.68
CA LEU A 412 6.82 -27.24 14.04
C LEU A 412 8.27 -27.35 14.54
N ASP A 413 8.79 -28.57 14.53
CA ASP A 413 10.20 -28.82 14.76
C ASP A 413 11.03 -28.40 13.53
N THR A 414 12.35 -28.34 13.69
CA THR A 414 13.26 -27.88 12.63
C THR A 414 13.18 -28.74 11.38
N PHE A 415 13.00 -30.06 11.54
CA PHE A 415 12.89 -31.00 10.41
C PHE A 415 11.60 -30.81 9.62
N ASN A 416 10.44 -30.66 10.27
CA ASN A 416 9.18 -30.45 9.56
C ASN A 416 9.09 -29.05 8.94
N ALA A 417 9.66 -28.03 9.60
CA ALA A 417 9.77 -26.70 9.01
C ALA A 417 10.63 -26.71 7.73
N GLU A 418 11.72 -27.49 7.70
CA GLU A 418 12.54 -27.68 6.50
C GLU A 418 11.76 -28.33 5.35
N ASN A 419 10.97 -29.37 5.63
CA ASN A 419 10.16 -30.06 4.63
C ASN A 419 9.10 -29.13 4.02
N ILE A 420 8.43 -28.31 4.84
CA ILE A 420 7.46 -27.33 4.35
C ILE A 420 8.14 -26.26 3.51
N ALA A 421 9.23 -25.68 4.00
CA ALA A 421 9.95 -24.64 3.27
C ALA A 421 10.47 -25.16 1.92
N SER A 422 10.96 -26.41 1.88
CA SER A 422 11.37 -27.09 0.64
C SER A 422 10.20 -27.35 -0.30
N LEU A 423 9.03 -27.73 0.22
CA LEU A 423 7.82 -27.92 -0.58
C LEU A 423 7.30 -26.60 -1.16
N CYS A 424 7.28 -25.52 -0.35
CA CYS A 424 6.93 -24.17 -0.80
C CYS A 424 7.89 -23.70 -1.90
N ARG A 425 9.20 -23.95 -1.74
CA ARG A 425 10.22 -23.63 -2.75
C ARG A 425 9.99 -24.37 -4.07
N LEU A 426 9.62 -25.66 -4.01
CA LEU A 426 9.32 -26.42 -5.22
C LEU A 426 8.08 -25.87 -5.94
N ARG A 427 7.05 -25.50 -5.17
CA ARG A 427 5.78 -24.98 -5.71
C ARG A 427 5.87 -23.51 -6.12
N SER A 428 6.88 -22.78 -5.66
CA SER A 428 7.06 -21.36 -6.02
C SER A 428 7.37 -21.15 -7.50
N GLU A 429 7.72 -22.20 -8.24
CA GLU A 429 7.83 -22.16 -9.70
C GLU A 429 6.49 -21.92 -10.41
N GLN A 430 5.37 -22.26 -9.75
CA GLN A 430 4.02 -22.19 -10.33
C GLN A 430 3.11 -21.15 -9.66
N ALA A 431 3.35 -20.83 -8.39
CA ALA A 431 2.54 -19.86 -7.63
C ALA A 431 3.42 -18.99 -6.72
N GLN A 432 2.97 -17.77 -6.40
CA GLN A 432 3.71 -16.89 -5.49
C GLN A 432 3.47 -17.27 -4.03
N PHE A 433 4.54 -17.48 -3.25
CA PHE A 433 4.45 -17.73 -1.81
C PHE A 433 4.95 -16.53 -1.01
N ILE A 434 4.12 -16.06 -0.08
CA ILE A 434 4.46 -15.03 0.90
C ILE A 434 4.35 -15.67 2.28
N MET A 435 5.44 -15.74 3.01
CA MET A 435 5.50 -16.42 4.30
C MET A 435 6.07 -15.48 5.37
N VAL A 436 5.31 -15.27 6.44
CA VAL A 436 5.76 -14.61 7.67
C VAL A 436 6.27 -15.69 8.61
N THR A 437 7.56 -15.65 8.93
CA THR A 437 8.21 -16.67 9.75
C THR A 437 9.43 -16.11 10.47
N LEU A 438 9.71 -16.69 11.63
CA LEU A 438 10.92 -16.45 12.41
C LEU A 438 11.90 -17.64 12.32
N ARG A 439 11.58 -18.68 11.54
CA ARG A 439 12.41 -19.88 11.41
C ARG A 439 13.50 -19.67 10.37
N LYS A 440 14.77 -19.86 10.79
CA LYS A 440 15.96 -19.75 9.91
C LYS A 440 15.85 -20.56 8.63
N VAL A 441 15.33 -21.79 8.75
CA VAL A 441 15.27 -22.74 7.62
C VAL A 441 14.37 -22.22 6.51
N SER A 442 13.21 -21.66 6.88
CA SER A 442 12.26 -21.04 5.96
C SER A 442 12.85 -19.77 5.31
N LEU A 443 13.52 -18.92 6.09
CA LEU A 443 14.19 -17.71 5.59
C LEU A 443 15.34 -18.03 4.62
N GLN A 444 16.08 -19.13 4.82
CA GLN A 444 17.20 -19.50 3.96
C GLN A 444 16.78 -19.92 2.55
N LEU A 445 15.55 -20.40 2.36
CA LEU A 445 15.04 -20.89 1.07
C LEU A 445 14.27 -19.82 0.28
N ALA A 446 14.06 -18.63 0.84
CA ALA A 446 13.37 -17.52 0.19
C ALA A 446 14.28 -16.76 -0.81
N ASP A 447 13.71 -16.29 -1.92
CA ASP A 447 14.42 -15.43 -2.90
C ASP A 447 14.55 -13.98 -2.44
N HIS A 448 13.55 -13.48 -1.71
CA HIS A 448 13.45 -12.10 -1.27
C HIS A 448 13.02 -12.02 0.19
N HIS A 449 13.65 -11.13 0.95
CA HIS A 449 13.37 -10.88 2.36
C HIS A 449 12.75 -9.49 2.51
N ILE A 450 11.62 -9.41 3.23
CA ILE A 450 10.98 -8.15 3.58
C ILE A 450 11.06 -8.01 5.10
N GLY A 451 11.86 -7.05 5.56
CA GLY A 451 11.96 -6.74 6.98
C GLY A 451 10.90 -5.73 7.39
N ILE A 452 10.23 -5.96 8.52
CA ILE A 452 9.38 -4.97 9.18
C ILE A 452 10.09 -4.57 10.46
N THR A 453 10.31 -3.26 10.64
CA THR A 453 10.92 -2.70 11.84
C THR A 453 9.99 -1.70 12.51
N HIS A 454 10.11 -1.60 13.83
CA HIS A 454 9.39 -0.64 14.63
C HIS A 454 10.43 0.28 15.28
N ALA A 455 10.46 1.57 14.93
CA ALA A 455 11.52 2.49 15.40
C ALA A 455 11.24 3.07 16.80
N GLY A 456 10.37 2.43 17.58
CA GLY A 456 9.95 2.89 18.91
C GLY A 456 8.93 4.04 18.91
N ASP A 457 8.45 4.46 17.74
CA ASP A 457 7.52 5.57 17.53
C ASP A 457 6.07 5.14 17.27
N GLY A 458 5.75 3.85 17.45
CA GLY A 458 4.40 3.32 17.21
C GLY A 458 4.09 3.03 15.73
N CYS A 459 5.01 3.32 14.81
CA CYS A 459 4.82 3.12 13.37
C CYS A 459 5.68 1.97 12.83
N SER A 460 5.03 1.04 12.13
CA SER A 460 5.72 -0.04 11.41
C SER A 460 6.30 0.49 10.09
N ARG A 461 7.60 0.29 9.87
CA ARG A 461 8.29 0.68 8.63
C ARG A 461 8.79 -0.56 7.88
N ARG A 462 8.63 -0.54 6.56
CA ARG A 462 9.10 -1.61 5.66
C ARG A 462 10.52 -1.35 5.19
N ILE A 463 11.37 -2.36 5.28
CA ILE A 463 12.72 -2.39 4.73
C ILE A 463 12.71 -3.37 3.53
N THR A 464 12.92 -2.83 2.33
CA THR A 464 12.82 -3.59 1.07
C THR A 464 14.15 -4.18 0.59
N ASP A 465 15.29 -3.57 0.94
CA ASP A 465 16.64 -4.10 0.67
C ASP A 465 17.23 -4.61 1.98
N PHE A 466 16.79 -5.81 2.38
CA PHE A 466 17.26 -6.46 3.60
C PHE A 466 18.18 -7.62 3.20
N ASP A 467 19.47 -7.52 3.51
CA ASP A 467 20.46 -8.54 3.17
C ASP A 467 20.13 -9.87 3.84
N ARG A 468 20.23 -10.98 3.11
CA ARG A 468 19.93 -12.34 3.58
C ARG A 468 20.61 -12.68 4.92
N ASP A 469 21.87 -12.26 5.09
CA ASP A 469 22.64 -12.53 6.31
C ASP A 469 22.08 -11.77 7.52
N GLN A 470 21.68 -10.51 7.32
CA GLN A 470 21.02 -9.69 8.35
C GLN A 470 19.63 -10.23 8.71
N ALA A 471 18.90 -10.78 7.73
CA ALA A 471 17.60 -11.39 7.97
C ALA A 471 17.66 -12.63 8.86
N ILE A 472 18.70 -13.44 8.69
CA ILE A 472 18.94 -14.61 9.54
C ILE A 472 19.28 -14.14 10.96
N GLU A 473 20.18 -13.17 11.12
CA GLU A 473 20.60 -12.68 12.44
C GLU A 473 19.45 -12.04 13.24
N VAL A 474 18.62 -11.22 12.60
CA VAL A 474 17.44 -10.61 13.26
C VAL A 474 16.39 -11.67 13.60
N GLY A 475 16.17 -12.64 12.72
CA GLY A 475 15.30 -13.78 13.00
C GLY A 475 15.78 -14.60 14.20
N ASP A 476 17.09 -14.78 14.36
CA ASP A 476 17.71 -15.51 15.46
C ASP A 476 17.44 -14.83 16.80
N ALA A 477 17.73 -13.53 16.89
CA ALA A 477 17.50 -12.74 18.09
C ALA A 477 16.02 -12.77 18.51
N ALA A 478 15.11 -12.55 17.55
CA ALA A 478 13.67 -12.58 17.82
C ALA A 478 13.17 -13.97 18.26
N HIS A 479 13.71 -15.05 17.67
CA HIS A 479 13.33 -16.40 18.04
C HIS A 479 13.79 -16.77 19.47
N GLU A 480 15.01 -16.36 19.84
CA GLU A 480 15.55 -16.58 21.18
C GLU A 480 14.75 -15.81 22.25
N GLU A 481 14.37 -14.56 21.95
CA GLU A 481 13.49 -13.76 22.81
C GLU A 481 12.12 -14.43 23.02
N LEU A 482 11.48 -14.91 21.95
CA LEU A 482 10.20 -15.62 22.07
C LEU A 482 10.30 -16.92 22.87
N GLU A 483 11.36 -17.70 22.69
CA GLU A 483 11.61 -18.91 23.48
C GLU A 483 11.82 -18.58 24.97
N ALA A 484 12.52 -17.47 25.28
CA ALA A 484 12.67 -16.98 26.65
C ALA A 484 11.32 -16.52 27.25
N ILE A 485 10.49 -15.83 26.47
CA ILE A 485 9.14 -15.41 26.86
C ILE A 485 8.24 -16.63 27.10
N LYS A 486 8.29 -17.65 26.24
CA LYS A 486 7.54 -18.90 26.42
C LYS A 486 7.96 -19.64 27.69
N LYS A 487 9.27 -19.73 27.95
CA LYS A 487 9.80 -20.37 29.17
C LYS A 487 9.40 -19.62 30.44
N THR A 488 9.45 -18.29 30.42
CA THR A 488 9.02 -17.47 31.57
C THR A 488 7.51 -17.54 31.78
N LYS A 489 6.71 -17.56 30.70
CA LYS A 489 5.26 -17.75 30.78
C LYS A 489 4.89 -19.14 31.30
N ALA A 490 5.54 -20.20 30.81
CA ALA A 490 5.35 -21.56 31.32
C ALA A 490 5.80 -21.71 32.79
N ALA A 491 6.89 -21.05 33.19
CA ALA A 491 7.32 -21.01 34.59
C ALA A 491 6.35 -20.25 35.48
N LYS A 492 5.69 -19.21 34.94
CA LYS A 492 4.65 -18.43 35.65
C LYS A 492 3.34 -19.20 35.77
N GLU A 493 2.92 -19.91 34.73
CA GLU A 493 1.76 -20.81 34.74
C GLU A 493 1.99 -22.01 35.66
N ALA A 494 3.23 -22.51 35.78
CA ALA A 494 3.60 -23.54 36.76
C ALA A 494 3.65 -23.02 38.21
N LEU A 495 3.64 -21.70 38.43
CA LEU A 495 3.66 -21.06 39.75
C LEU A 495 2.25 -20.81 40.33
N ASP A 496 1.19 -21.04 39.56
CA ASP A 496 -0.21 -20.82 39.97
C ASP A 496 -0.77 -21.94 40.89
N GLU A 497 -0.02 -23.01 41.13
CA GLU A 497 -0.29 -23.94 42.25
C GLU A 497 0.39 -23.41 43.53
N LEU A 498 -0.16 -22.34 44.10
CA LEU A 498 0.22 -21.87 45.44
C LEU A 498 -0.18 -22.92 46.49
N PRO A 499 0.72 -23.35 47.40
CA PRO A 499 0.37 -24.29 48.46
C PRO A 499 -0.66 -23.69 49.42
N ALA A 500 -1.56 -24.53 49.94
CA ALA A 500 -2.65 -24.11 50.81
C ALA A 500 -2.15 -23.34 52.05
N VAL A 501 -2.87 -22.28 52.41
CA VAL A 501 -2.55 -21.30 53.48
C VAL A 501 -2.23 -21.95 54.85
N GLU A 502 -2.67 -23.19 55.07
CA GLU A 502 -2.48 -23.94 56.31
C GLU A 502 -1.02 -24.40 56.54
N GLU A 503 -0.18 -24.48 55.50
CA GLU A 503 1.22 -24.95 55.60
C GLU A 503 2.26 -23.81 55.66
N MET A 504 1.85 -22.55 55.68
CA MET A 504 2.79 -21.43 55.82
C MET A 504 3.28 -21.30 57.28
N PRO A 505 4.61 -21.18 57.53
CA PRO A 505 5.12 -20.96 58.87
C PRO A 505 4.69 -19.58 59.40
N LYS A 506 3.96 -19.57 60.52
CA LYS A 506 3.54 -18.33 61.19
C LYS A 506 4.76 -17.59 61.77
N ALA A 507 4.82 -16.28 61.55
CA ALA A 507 5.84 -15.41 62.10
C ALA A 507 5.89 -15.54 63.65
N PRO A 508 7.07 -15.62 64.28
CA PRO A 508 7.19 -15.73 65.72
C PRO A 508 6.77 -14.43 66.42
N GLU A 509 6.14 -14.56 67.60
CA GLU A 509 5.59 -13.45 68.38
C GLU A 509 6.65 -12.45 68.87
N GLU A 510 6.27 -11.17 68.89
CA GLU A 510 7.11 -10.02 69.23
C GLU A 510 7.63 -10.07 70.68
N MET A 511 8.93 -9.83 70.87
CA MET A 511 9.51 -9.68 72.21
C MET A 511 9.19 -8.31 72.83
N ALA A 512 9.00 -8.31 74.15
CA ALA A 512 8.60 -7.15 74.94
C ALA A 512 9.62 -6.00 74.93
N THR A 513 9.11 -4.78 74.79
CA THR A 513 9.84 -3.51 74.87
C THR A 513 10.42 -3.25 76.27
N PRO A 514 11.72 -2.97 76.45
CA PRO A 514 12.22 -2.46 77.72
C PRO A 514 11.83 -0.98 77.91
N ALA A 515 11.46 -0.63 79.14
CA ALA A 515 10.94 0.66 79.53
C ALA A 515 12.02 1.75 79.65
N SER A 516 11.81 2.84 78.90
CA SER A 516 11.97 4.26 79.27
C SER A 516 13.18 4.68 80.10
N LEU A 517 14.10 5.41 79.46
CA LEU A 517 14.77 6.56 80.05
C LEU A 517 14.59 7.77 79.12
N GLY A 518 13.73 8.71 79.57
CA GLY A 518 13.85 10.16 79.41
C GLY A 518 14.02 10.71 78.00
N GLY A 519 12.96 11.30 77.46
CA GLY A 519 13.00 12.09 76.24
C GLY A 519 14.00 13.25 76.32
N LEU A 520 14.70 13.44 75.20
CA LEU A 520 15.44 14.64 74.84
C LEU A 520 15.19 14.89 73.37
N ASP A 521 14.90 16.16 73.10
CA ASP A 521 14.33 16.71 71.89
C ASP A 521 15.19 16.49 70.63
N ILE A 522 14.54 16.09 69.54
CA ILE A 522 15.14 15.77 68.23
C ILE A 522 15.50 17.05 67.43
N GLU A 523 15.59 18.20 68.08
CA GLU A 523 15.99 19.45 67.42
C GLU A 523 17.49 19.77 67.53
N ASP A 524 18.27 19.08 68.37
CA ASP A 524 19.72 19.33 68.52
C ASP A 524 20.64 18.29 67.86
N LEU A 525 20.11 17.20 67.29
CA LEU A 525 20.91 16.21 66.53
C LEU A 525 20.92 16.44 65.00
N LEU A 526 20.16 17.43 64.52
CA LEU A 526 20.19 17.88 63.11
C LEU A 526 21.25 18.97 62.85
N ALA A 527 22.08 19.31 63.84
CA ALA A 527 23.11 20.35 63.72
C ALA A 527 24.57 19.84 63.67
N ALA A 528 24.82 18.52 63.60
CA ALA A 528 26.19 17.99 63.64
C ALA A 528 26.54 16.92 62.58
N ASN A 529 25.78 16.81 61.49
CA ASN A 529 26.14 15.91 60.38
C ASN A 529 25.93 16.52 58.98
N GLN A 530 25.94 17.85 58.86
CA GLN A 530 26.03 18.57 57.59
C GLN A 530 27.47 18.81 57.09
N GLU A 531 28.48 18.13 57.64
CA GLU A 531 29.89 18.32 57.23
C GLU A 531 30.62 17.07 56.73
N SER A 532 29.94 15.95 56.51
CA SER A 532 30.58 14.70 56.05
C SER A 532 30.07 14.13 54.72
N GLU A 533 29.13 14.79 54.04
CA GLU A 533 28.71 14.42 52.66
C GLU A 533 29.15 15.43 51.58
N LEU A 534 29.86 16.50 51.94
CA LEU A 534 30.41 17.50 51.00
C LEU A 534 31.91 17.32 50.69
N LYS A 535 32.49 16.13 50.95
CA LYS A 535 33.92 15.83 50.69
C LYS A 535 34.18 14.60 49.81
N ALA A 536 33.19 14.15 49.03
CA ALA A 536 33.37 13.09 48.04
C ALA A 536 33.14 13.52 46.58
N GLU A 537 32.78 14.78 46.33
CA GLU A 537 32.60 15.33 44.96
C GLU A 537 33.65 16.41 44.59
N ALA A 538 34.67 16.61 45.41
CA ALA A 538 35.66 17.69 45.24
C ALA A 538 37.08 17.23 44.81
N GLU A 539 37.25 15.99 44.34
CA GLU A 539 38.57 15.45 43.91
C GLU A 539 38.58 14.79 42.53
N LEU A 540 37.73 15.25 41.60
CA LEU A 540 37.83 14.90 40.16
C LEU A 540 37.60 16.11 39.25
N ALA A 541 37.88 17.31 39.76
CA ALA A 541 37.75 18.57 39.02
C ALA A 541 39.03 19.42 39.14
N LYS A 542 40.16 18.88 38.66
CA LYS A 542 41.34 19.66 38.23
C LYS A 542 42.12 18.89 37.17
N GLU A 543 41.57 18.83 35.97
CA GLU A 543 42.31 18.76 34.69
C GLU A 543 41.28 18.79 33.56
N ALA A 544 40.86 19.99 33.15
CA ALA A 544 40.28 20.32 31.84
C ALA A 544 39.81 21.79 31.88
N GLU A 545 40.72 22.72 31.60
CA GLU A 545 40.32 23.98 30.98
C GLU A 545 40.00 23.68 29.51
N ASP A 546 38.99 24.39 28.99
CA ASP A 546 38.45 24.42 27.63
C ASP A 546 37.48 23.29 27.23
N ASP A 547 36.17 23.53 27.38
CA ASP A 547 35.24 23.23 26.28
C ASP A 547 33.88 23.97 26.36
N ASP A 548 33.56 24.69 25.30
CA ASP A 548 32.39 25.59 25.10
C ASP A 548 31.11 24.81 24.72
N THR A 549 31.06 23.51 25.01
CA THR A 549 30.14 22.53 24.40
C THR A 549 28.91 22.22 25.25
N LEU A 550 28.97 22.41 26.57
CA LEU A 550 27.88 22.03 27.48
C LEU A 550 26.78 23.10 27.61
N LEU A 551 27.10 24.38 27.42
CA LEU A 551 26.10 25.45 27.35
C LEU A 551 25.27 25.36 26.06
N SER A 552 25.89 24.94 24.95
CA SER A 552 25.25 24.71 23.64
C SER A 552 24.20 23.58 23.65
N LEU A 553 24.34 22.59 24.53
CA LEU A 553 23.39 21.48 24.65
C LEU A 553 22.11 21.86 25.42
N GLY A 554 22.24 22.75 26.41
CA GLY A 554 21.10 23.24 27.19
C GLY A 554 20.15 24.13 26.38
N ASP A 555 20.70 24.98 25.51
CA ASP A 555 19.91 25.85 24.65
C ASP A 555 19.25 25.05 23.52
N ARG A 556 19.95 24.08 22.92
CA ARG A 556 19.38 23.19 21.90
C ARG A 556 18.24 22.32 22.45
N ALA A 557 18.29 21.91 23.72
CA ALA A 557 17.22 21.14 24.36
C ALA A 557 15.95 21.98 24.62
N LYS A 558 16.07 23.31 24.78
CA LYS A 558 14.92 24.20 24.90
C LYS A 558 14.26 24.46 23.55
N ASP A 559 15.06 24.69 22.51
CA ASP A 559 14.54 24.89 21.14
C ASP A 559 13.79 23.65 20.65
N TYR A 560 14.29 22.45 20.93
CA TYR A 560 13.59 21.19 20.61
C TYR A 560 12.26 21.01 21.35
N ARG A 561 12.11 21.62 22.53
CA ARG A 561 10.86 21.52 23.31
C ARG A 561 9.81 22.49 22.77
N GLU A 562 10.21 23.70 22.40
CA GLU A 562 9.31 24.68 21.75
C GLU A 562 8.85 24.16 20.36
N ASP A 563 9.76 23.58 19.56
CA ASP A 563 9.41 22.97 18.26
C ASP A 563 8.43 21.78 18.39
N MET A 564 8.49 21.03 19.50
CA MET A 564 7.57 19.93 19.77
C MET A 564 6.19 20.43 20.20
N GLU A 565 6.12 21.49 21.00
CA GLU A 565 4.86 22.11 21.42
C GLU A 565 4.14 22.75 20.22
N GLU A 566 4.86 23.45 19.33
CA GLU A 566 4.29 24.05 18.12
C GLU A 566 3.76 22.99 17.13
N LYS A 567 4.45 21.85 17.00
CA LYS A 567 3.98 20.72 16.18
C LYS A 567 2.73 20.05 16.76
N LEU A 568 2.63 19.96 18.07
CA LEU A 568 1.46 19.40 18.76
C LEU A 568 0.22 20.28 18.59
N GLU A 569 0.37 21.61 18.61
CA GLU A 569 -0.73 22.55 18.36
C GLU A 569 -1.29 22.44 16.92
N VAL A 570 -0.46 22.09 15.94
CA VAL A 570 -0.87 21.93 14.53
C VAL A 570 -1.40 20.53 14.23
N ALA A 571 -0.86 19.49 14.87
CA ALA A 571 -1.24 18.10 14.59
C ALA A 571 -2.62 17.73 15.17
N LEU A 572 -2.96 18.22 16.36
CA LEU A 572 -4.21 17.88 17.05
C LEU A 572 -5.49 18.28 16.27
N PRO A 573 -5.58 19.49 15.67
CA PRO A 573 -6.73 19.86 14.84
C PRO A 573 -6.87 19.02 13.57
N ILE A 574 -5.75 18.63 12.94
CA ILE A 574 -5.74 17.86 11.69
C ILE A 574 -6.20 16.42 11.94
N GLU A 575 -5.77 15.80 13.05
CA GLU A 575 -6.25 14.47 13.45
C GLU A 575 -7.73 14.47 13.84
N GLN A 576 -8.23 15.56 14.43
CA GLN A 576 -9.66 15.72 14.71
C GLN A 576 -10.48 15.85 13.42
N GLU A 577 -10.03 16.65 12.47
CA GLU A 577 -10.70 16.81 11.16
C GLU A 577 -10.72 15.49 10.36
N GLN A 578 -9.64 14.71 10.42
CA GLN A 578 -9.58 13.39 9.77
C GLN A 578 -10.49 12.35 10.43
N ARG A 579 -10.65 12.40 11.75
CA ARG A 579 -11.61 11.55 12.48
C ARG A 579 -13.05 11.92 12.15
N ASP A 580 -13.38 13.21 12.11
CA ASP A 580 -14.73 13.67 11.77
C ASP A 580 -15.13 13.26 10.33
N ILE A 581 -14.16 13.19 9.40
CA ILE A 581 -14.38 12.71 8.03
C ILE A 581 -14.61 11.19 7.99
N LEU A 582 -13.87 10.42 8.80
CA LEU A 582 -14.03 8.96 8.89
C LEU A 582 -15.38 8.59 9.53
N ASP A 583 -15.73 9.25 10.64
CA ASP A 583 -17.00 9.02 11.34
C ASP A 583 -18.21 9.42 10.47
N ALA A 584 -18.09 10.46 9.62
CA ALA A 584 -19.14 10.83 8.67
C ALA A 584 -19.32 9.81 7.53
N ARG A 585 -18.24 9.16 7.09
CA ARG A 585 -18.27 8.14 6.04
C ARG A 585 -18.85 6.81 6.56
N ASP A 586 -18.49 6.42 7.77
CA ASP A 586 -19.03 5.21 8.40
C ASP A 586 -20.54 5.36 8.68
N ALA A 587 -21.00 6.58 8.96
CA ALA A 587 -22.43 6.89 9.10
C ALA A 587 -23.20 6.88 7.76
N GLU A 588 -22.55 7.12 6.61
CA GLU A 588 -23.18 6.97 5.28
C GLU A 588 -23.24 5.49 4.86
N GLU A 589 -22.22 4.68 5.17
CA GLU A 589 -22.20 3.24 4.90
C GLU A 589 -23.23 2.47 5.77
N GLU A 590 -23.50 2.89 7.02
CA GLU A 590 -24.57 2.28 7.85
C GLU A 590 -26.01 2.60 7.37
N VAL A 591 -26.21 3.69 6.62
CA VAL A 591 -27.55 4.05 6.09
C VAL A 591 -27.87 3.27 4.81
N ASP A 592 -26.86 2.97 3.99
CA ASP A 592 -27.04 2.17 2.76
C ASP A 592 -27.29 0.67 3.04
N ASP A 593 -26.77 0.14 4.16
CA ASP A 593 -26.99 -1.26 4.57
C ASP A 593 -28.36 -1.50 5.26
N LEU A 594 -29.09 -0.44 5.64
CA LEU A 594 -30.41 -0.55 6.28
C LEU A 594 -31.59 -0.54 5.30
N ASP A 595 -31.38 -0.27 4.01
CA ASP A 595 -32.45 -0.15 3.00
C ASP A 595 -32.71 -1.41 2.16
N ILE A 596 -32.04 -2.54 2.44
CA ILE A 596 -32.18 -3.78 1.64
C ILE A 596 -33.00 -4.90 2.30
N ASP A 597 -33.30 -4.87 3.61
CA ASP A 597 -33.93 -6.00 4.32
C ASP A 597 -35.40 -5.79 4.77
N GLY A 598 -36.11 -4.83 4.18
CA GLY A 598 -37.43 -4.40 4.67
C GLY A 598 -38.61 -4.52 3.69
N LEU A 599 -38.84 -5.65 3.01
CA LEU A 599 -40.08 -5.82 2.21
C LEU A 599 -40.50 -7.28 1.97
N THR A 600 -40.83 -8.03 3.03
CA THR A 600 -41.75 -9.18 2.91
C THR A 600 -42.57 -9.41 4.19
N THR A 601 -43.88 -9.64 3.99
CA THR A 601 -44.97 -9.96 4.96
C THR A 601 -45.49 -8.75 5.75
N ASP A 602 -46.78 -8.43 5.87
CA ASP A 602 -47.98 -9.26 5.90
C ASP A 602 -49.25 -8.37 5.78
N GLU A 603 -50.19 -8.64 4.86
CA GLU A 603 -51.65 -8.36 4.99
C GLU A 603 -52.42 -9.25 3.99
N GLY A 604 -53.17 -10.25 4.49
CA GLY A 604 -54.26 -10.86 3.71
C GLY A 604 -54.63 -12.34 3.92
N GLU A 605 -54.78 -12.83 5.16
CA GLU A 605 -55.94 -13.62 5.70
C GLU A 605 -55.65 -14.23 7.08
#